data_AF-A0A660Q1B8-F1
#
_entry.id   AF-A0A660Q1B8-F1
#
_cell.length_a   1.000
_cell.length_b   1.000
_cell.length_c   1.000
_cell.angle_alpha   90.00
_cell.angle_beta   90.00
_cell.angle_gamma   90.00
#
_symmetry.space_group_name_H-M   'P 1'
#
loop_
_entity.id
_entity.type
_entity.pdbx_description
1 polymer ?
#
loop_
_entity_poly.entity_id
_entity_poly.type
_entity_poly.pdbx_seq_one_letter_code
_entity_poly.pdbx_strand_id
1 'polypeptide(L)'
;MLTFLSRLFGKTTVKTHGLAQFQAQRAKVEILEMEDVLFHLNSAVLLPSKPAGKSSKNGASDKELKKKQEKLSGIRALAVVFRQYEFDPRKKLLIAAHTDTSGQIEPNFILSEKRAQSVLYILNGERDKWADVCYGQQRVEDYQQIMKYFAKDRGWKCNPGKIDNKCGKNTNKAAEN
;
A
#
# COMPACT_ATOMS: atom_id res chain seq x y z
N MET A 1 -23.38 27.75 -7.40
CA MET A 1 -22.82 26.41 -7.62
C MET A 1 -23.09 25.52 -6.39
N LEU A 2 -24.37 25.23 -6.12
CA LEU A 2 -24.86 24.59 -4.88
C LEU A 2 -25.75 23.35 -5.19
N THR A 3 -25.68 22.84 -6.42
CA THR A 3 -26.72 21.98 -7.01
C THR A 3 -26.34 20.51 -7.16
N PHE A 4 -25.05 20.15 -7.06
CA PHE A 4 -24.62 18.75 -7.20
C PHE A 4 -24.58 18.00 -5.86
N LEU A 5 -24.02 18.64 -4.83
CA LEU A 5 -23.93 18.07 -3.47
C LEU A 5 -25.33 17.93 -2.83
N SER A 6 -26.19 18.94 -2.93
CA SER A 6 -27.56 18.88 -2.39
C SER A 6 -28.43 17.77 -3.01
N ARG A 7 -28.21 17.43 -4.29
CA ARG A 7 -28.90 16.31 -4.96
C ARG A 7 -28.40 14.93 -4.53
N LEU A 8 -27.13 14.78 -4.17
CA LEU A 8 -26.58 13.55 -3.59
C LEU A 8 -27.01 13.33 -2.13
N PHE A 9 -27.34 14.39 -1.40
CA PHE A 9 -27.56 14.34 0.05
C PHE A 9 -29.02 14.48 0.50
N GLY A 10 -29.96 14.83 -0.38
CA GLY A 10 -31.37 15.06 -0.02
C GLY A 10 -32.24 13.80 0.04
N LYS A 11 -31.81 12.70 -0.60
CA LYS A 11 -32.49 11.40 -0.51
C LYS A 11 -31.43 10.31 -0.40
N THR A 12 -31.34 9.67 0.77
CA THR A 12 -30.53 8.46 0.97
C THR A 12 -31.08 7.26 0.22
N THR A 13 -32.17 7.44 -0.53
CA THR A 13 -32.86 6.37 -1.23
C THR A 13 -33.17 6.78 -2.66
N VAL A 14 -32.69 6.00 -3.63
CA VAL A 14 -33.05 6.15 -5.05
C VAL A 14 -33.83 4.92 -5.51
N LYS A 15 -35.01 5.13 -6.09
CA LYS A 15 -35.78 4.09 -6.77
C LYS A 15 -35.19 3.91 -8.17
N THR A 16 -34.72 2.71 -8.49
CA THR A 16 -34.34 2.38 -9.87
C THR A 16 -35.54 1.90 -10.67
N HIS A 17 -35.46 1.97 -12.00
CA HIS A 17 -36.55 1.58 -12.92
C HIS A 17 -36.90 0.08 -12.88
N GLY A 18 -36.17 -0.74 -12.13
CA GLY A 18 -36.52 -2.12 -11.83
C GLY A 18 -36.37 -2.37 -10.32
N LEU A 19 -37.46 -2.86 -9.70
CA LEU A 19 -37.65 -3.65 -8.46
C LEU A 19 -36.74 -3.48 -7.22
N ALA A 20 -35.74 -2.60 -7.25
CA ALA A 20 -34.73 -2.43 -6.23
C ALA A 20 -34.71 -0.98 -5.73
N GLN A 21 -34.43 -0.85 -4.45
CA GLN A 21 -34.30 0.42 -3.75
C GLN A 21 -32.86 0.49 -3.21
N PHE A 22 -32.06 1.42 -3.71
CA PHE A 22 -30.71 1.65 -3.18
C PHE A 22 -30.81 2.61 -2.01
N GLN A 23 -30.38 2.17 -0.82
CA GLN A 23 -30.21 3.05 0.33
C GLN A 23 -28.72 3.32 0.58
N ALA A 24 -28.28 4.55 0.36
CA ALA A 24 -26.95 5.00 0.76
C ALA A 24 -26.94 5.26 2.27
N GLN A 25 -26.44 4.30 3.05
CA GLN A 25 -26.22 4.49 4.48
C GLN A 25 -24.88 5.19 4.71
N ARG A 26 -24.90 6.25 5.53
CA ARG A 26 -23.66 6.89 5.97
C ARG A 26 -22.99 6.00 7.01
N ALA A 27 -21.85 5.44 6.66
CA ALA A 27 -20.98 4.78 7.63
C ALA A 27 -19.95 5.80 8.15
N LYS A 28 -19.79 5.87 9.48
CA LYS A 28 -18.61 6.51 10.06
C LYS A 28 -17.43 5.55 9.88
N VAL A 29 -16.44 5.96 9.11
CA VAL A 29 -15.22 5.20 8.86
C VAL A 29 -14.01 5.91 9.45
N GLU A 30 -13.05 5.14 9.93
CA GLU A 30 -11.71 5.61 10.28
C GLU A 30 -10.81 5.25 9.09
N ILE A 31 -9.99 6.19 8.65
CA ILE A 31 -9.09 6.00 7.51
C ILE A 31 -7.67 5.91 8.03
N LEU A 32 -7.00 4.82 7.72
CA LEU A 32 -5.56 4.65 7.87
C LEU A 32 -4.95 4.66 6.48
N GLU A 33 -4.11 5.66 6.19
CA GLU A 33 -3.44 5.74 4.90
C GLU A 33 -2.10 4.98 4.94
N MET A 34 -1.96 4.01 4.04
CA MET A 34 -0.66 3.42 3.69
C MET A 34 -0.16 4.15 2.45
N GLU A 35 0.64 5.18 2.66
CA GLU A 35 1.02 6.10 1.59
C GLU A 35 1.77 5.41 0.43
N ASP A 36 1.73 6.09 -0.74
CA ASP A 36 2.47 5.70 -1.94
C ASP A 36 3.98 5.50 -1.66
N VAL A 37 4.52 6.24 -0.69
CA VAL A 37 5.87 6.08 -0.13
C VAL A 37 6.07 4.76 0.62
N LEU A 38 5.24 3.75 0.46
CA LEU A 38 5.48 2.39 0.94
C LEU A 38 5.61 1.37 -0.19
N PHE A 39 5.58 1.82 -1.45
CA PHE A 39 5.74 0.99 -2.64
C PHE A 39 6.74 1.62 -3.61
N HIS A 40 7.57 0.81 -4.26
CA HIS A 40 8.34 1.29 -5.42
C HIS A 40 7.42 1.43 -6.65
N LEU A 41 7.92 2.13 -7.68
CA LEU A 41 7.20 2.29 -8.94
C LEU A 41 7.00 0.93 -9.59
N ASN A 42 5.76 0.66 -10.02
CA ASN A 42 5.37 -0.59 -10.66
C ASN A 42 5.65 -1.84 -9.78
N SER A 43 5.57 -1.68 -8.46
CA SER A 43 5.72 -2.76 -7.48
C SER A 43 4.46 -2.92 -6.62
N ALA A 44 4.16 -4.18 -6.27
CA ALA A 44 3.13 -4.57 -5.31
C ALA A 44 3.70 -4.93 -3.92
N VAL A 45 5.01 -4.77 -3.70
CA VAL A 45 5.65 -5.10 -2.43
C VAL A 45 5.43 -3.97 -1.42
N LEU A 46 4.73 -4.25 -0.32
CA LEU A 46 4.65 -3.32 0.81
C LEU A 46 6.00 -3.28 1.52
N LEU A 47 6.61 -2.10 1.60
CA LEU A 47 7.94 -1.93 2.17
C LEU A 47 7.89 -1.65 3.68
N PRO A 48 8.90 -2.11 4.44
CA PRO A 48 8.93 -1.93 5.90
C PRO A 48 9.08 -0.47 6.31
N SER A 49 9.69 0.35 5.45
CA SER A 49 9.96 1.76 5.65
C SER A 49 9.87 2.51 4.31
N LYS A 50 9.96 3.84 4.36
CA LYS A 50 10.06 4.69 3.16
C LYS A 50 11.08 4.13 2.15
N PRO A 51 10.72 3.95 0.86
CA PRO A 51 11.61 3.45 -0.17
C PRO A 51 12.76 4.42 -0.35
N ALA A 52 13.94 3.86 -0.56
CA ALA A 52 15.08 4.53 -1.12
C ALA A 52 15.41 3.86 -2.46
N GLY A 53 15.98 4.60 -3.39
CA GLY A 53 16.32 4.06 -4.69
C GLY A 53 16.02 5.05 -5.80
N LYS A 54 15.97 4.54 -7.03
CA LYS A 54 15.71 5.41 -8.19
C LYS A 54 14.24 5.75 -8.28
N SER A 55 13.36 4.78 -8.03
CA SER A 55 11.93 5.02 -8.16
C SER A 55 11.32 5.78 -6.98
N SER A 56 12.03 5.89 -5.85
CA SER A 56 11.52 6.52 -4.62
C SER A 56 11.36 8.05 -4.72
N LYS A 57 11.73 8.64 -5.86
CA LYS A 57 11.56 10.07 -6.15
C LYS A 57 10.31 10.37 -6.96
N ASN A 58 9.61 9.33 -7.43
CA ASN A 58 8.43 9.44 -8.27
C ASN A 58 7.19 9.45 -7.35
N GLY A 59 6.71 10.65 -7.02
CA GLY A 59 5.56 10.89 -6.15
C GLY A 59 5.22 12.38 -6.14
N ALA A 60 4.09 12.77 -5.56
CA ALA A 60 3.55 14.14 -5.64
C ALA A 60 4.64 15.21 -5.40
N SER A 61 4.81 16.15 -6.34
CA SER A 61 5.80 17.24 -6.25
C SER A 61 5.40 18.33 -5.25
N ASP A 62 4.19 18.26 -4.72
CA ASP A 62 3.62 19.22 -3.79
C ASP A 62 4.35 19.19 -2.44
N LYS A 63 5.05 20.29 -2.14
CA LYS A 63 5.85 20.46 -0.92
C LYS A 63 4.98 20.61 0.33
N GLU A 64 3.76 21.13 0.20
CA GLU A 64 2.86 21.36 1.34
C GLU A 64 2.13 20.06 1.73
N LEU A 65 1.74 19.24 0.75
CA LEU A 65 1.24 17.88 1.03
C LEU A 65 2.32 17.03 1.70
N LYS A 66 3.56 17.06 1.19
CA LYS A 66 4.71 16.33 1.80
C LYS A 66 5.03 16.72 3.23
N LYS A 67 4.70 17.95 3.66
CA LYS A 67 4.86 18.38 5.06
C LYS A 67 3.76 17.82 5.97
N LYS A 68 2.56 17.58 5.42
CA LYS A 68 1.39 17.05 6.13
C LYS A 68 1.36 15.53 6.18
N GLN A 69 2.07 14.85 5.28
CA GLN A 69 2.22 13.40 5.29
C GLN A 69 2.80 12.92 6.63
N GLU A 70 2.01 12.15 7.38
CA GLU A 70 2.52 11.46 8.56
C GLU A 70 3.48 10.36 8.09
N LYS A 71 4.73 10.44 8.53
CA LYS A 71 5.79 9.51 8.12
C LYS A 71 5.65 8.17 8.85
N LEU A 72 4.53 7.49 8.64
CA LEU A 72 4.32 6.16 9.16
C LEU A 72 5.06 5.16 8.28
N SER A 73 6.00 4.42 8.86
CA SER A 73 6.64 3.29 8.18
C SER A 73 5.63 2.16 7.95
N GLY A 74 5.78 1.35 6.90
CA GLY A 74 4.84 0.27 6.59
C GLY A 74 4.63 -0.72 7.75
N ILE A 75 5.69 -1.07 8.49
CA ILE A 75 5.57 -1.90 9.70
C ILE A 75 4.68 -1.23 10.77
N ARG A 76 4.80 0.09 10.95
CA ARG A 76 3.95 0.81 11.90
C ARG A 76 2.50 0.90 11.42
N ALA A 77 2.26 1.04 10.12
CA ALA A 77 0.90 1.00 9.57
C ALA A 77 0.24 -0.36 9.84
N LEU A 78 0.95 -1.47 9.61
CA LEU A 78 0.47 -2.81 9.96
C LEU A 78 0.21 -2.94 11.47
N ALA A 79 1.12 -2.43 12.31
CA ALA A 79 0.95 -2.45 13.76
C ALA A 79 -0.30 -1.68 14.23
N VAL A 80 -0.64 -0.55 13.59
CA VAL A 80 -1.87 0.19 13.88
C VAL A 80 -3.12 -0.64 13.55
N VAL A 81 -3.12 -1.38 12.44
CA VAL A 81 -4.23 -2.29 12.11
C VAL A 81 -4.39 -3.36 13.19
N PHE A 82 -3.32 -4.05 13.59
CA PHE A 82 -3.39 -5.05 14.65
C PHE A 82 -3.83 -4.45 15.99
N ARG A 83 -3.33 -3.26 16.34
CA ARG A 83 -3.72 -2.56 17.57
C ARG A 83 -5.20 -2.18 17.58
N GLN A 84 -5.77 -1.83 16.42
CA GLN A 84 -7.20 -1.57 16.30
C GLN A 84 -8.02 -2.84 16.55
N TYR A 85 -7.56 -4.00 16.08
CA TYR A 85 -8.21 -5.29 16.33
C TYR A 85 -8.08 -5.76 17.79
N GLU A 86 -6.98 -5.43 18.46
CA GLU A 86 -6.86 -5.63 19.91
C GLU A 86 -7.89 -4.78 20.69
N PHE A 87 -8.16 -3.55 20.24
CA PHE A 87 -9.09 -2.63 20.90
C PHE A 87 -10.56 -2.94 20.62
N ASP A 88 -10.92 -3.20 19.35
CA ASP A 88 -12.27 -3.58 18.95
C ASP A 88 -12.25 -4.59 17.80
N PRO A 89 -12.38 -5.90 18.10
CA PRO A 89 -12.32 -6.95 17.09
C PRO A 89 -13.54 -6.99 16.15
N ARG A 90 -14.59 -6.18 16.41
CA ARG A 90 -15.80 -6.13 15.57
C ARG A 90 -15.60 -5.25 14.34
N LYS A 91 -14.58 -4.38 14.35
CA LYS A 91 -14.26 -3.51 13.21
C LYS A 91 -13.95 -4.35 11.97
N LYS A 92 -14.42 -3.89 10.82
CA LYS A 92 -14.13 -4.48 9.52
C LYS A 92 -13.18 -3.57 8.76
N LEU A 93 -12.19 -4.17 8.12
CA LEU A 93 -11.21 -3.46 7.32
C LEU A 93 -11.61 -3.51 5.85
N LEU A 94 -11.58 -2.35 5.19
CA LEU A 94 -11.62 -2.22 3.74
C LEU A 94 -10.23 -1.77 3.30
N ILE A 95 -9.58 -2.55 2.45
CA ILE A 95 -8.28 -2.21 1.86
C ILE A 95 -8.54 -1.65 0.47
N ALA A 96 -8.36 -0.34 0.31
CA ALA A 96 -8.42 0.34 -0.97
C ALA A 96 -6.99 0.75 -1.38
N ALA A 97 -6.51 0.18 -2.48
CA ALA A 97 -5.20 0.51 -3.03
C ALA A 97 -5.34 1.35 -4.30
N HIS A 98 -4.32 2.16 -4.56
CA HIS A 98 -4.29 3.08 -5.68
C HIS A 98 -2.94 3.03 -6.41
N THR A 99 -2.93 3.53 -7.64
CA THR A 99 -1.73 3.85 -8.43
C THR A 99 -1.75 5.32 -8.79
N ASP A 100 -0.64 5.84 -9.31
CA ASP A 100 -0.64 7.17 -9.90
C ASP A 100 -1.48 7.22 -11.19
N THR A 101 -1.61 8.42 -11.76
CA THR A 101 -2.39 8.68 -12.98
C THR A 101 -1.60 8.41 -14.27
N SER A 102 -0.34 8.00 -14.16
CA SER A 102 0.52 7.76 -15.32
C SER A 102 0.33 6.34 -15.86
N GLY A 103 0.66 6.14 -17.14
CA GLY A 103 0.54 4.82 -17.78
C GLY A 103 -0.87 4.48 -18.27
N GLN A 104 -1.11 3.20 -18.52
CA GLN A 104 -2.38 2.69 -19.03
C GLN A 104 -3.34 2.36 -17.88
N ILE A 105 -4.64 2.54 -18.12
CA ILE A 105 -5.70 2.33 -17.12
C ILE A 105 -5.74 0.89 -16.62
N GLU A 106 -5.83 -0.09 -17.52
CA GLU A 106 -6.00 -1.50 -17.16
C GLU A 106 -4.83 -2.05 -16.32
N PRO A 107 -3.54 -1.85 -16.71
CA PRO A 107 -2.41 -2.24 -15.86
C PRO A 107 -2.39 -1.58 -14.48
N ASN A 108 -2.88 -0.34 -14.37
CA ASN A 108 -2.97 0.38 -13.10
C ASN A 108 -4.02 -0.23 -12.16
N PHE A 109 -5.16 -0.69 -12.69
CA PHE A 109 -6.15 -1.45 -11.92
C PHE A 109 -5.60 -2.80 -11.45
N ILE A 110 -4.89 -3.52 -12.32
CA ILE A 110 -4.23 -4.78 -11.94
C ILE A 110 -3.17 -4.54 -10.86
N LEU A 111 -2.37 -3.48 -10.98
CA LEU A 111 -1.34 -3.13 -10.01
C LEU A 111 -1.95 -2.69 -8.66
N SER A 112 -3.01 -1.89 -8.67
CA SER A 112 -3.69 -1.51 -7.43
C SER A 112 -4.30 -2.72 -6.73
N GLU A 113 -4.94 -3.64 -7.47
CA GLU A 113 -5.45 -4.88 -6.91
C GLU A 113 -4.34 -5.70 -6.25
N LYS A 114 -3.20 -5.91 -6.93
CA LYS A 114 -2.05 -6.61 -6.35
C LYS A 114 -1.53 -5.94 -5.08
N ARG A 115 -1.50 -4.60 -5.01
CA ARG A 115 -1.12 -3.86 -3.80
C ARG A 115 -2.09 -4.11 -2.64
N ALA A 116 -3.40 -4.11 -2.92
CA ALA A 116 -4.41 -4.43 -1.91
C ALA A 116 -4.26 -5.87 -1.40
N GLN A 117 -4.09 -6.84 -2.31
CA GLN A 117 -3.85 -8.24 -1.97
C GLN A 117 -2.58 -8.44 -1.14
N SER A 118 -1.49 -7.76 -1.50
CA SER A 118 -0.22 -7.79 -0.75
C SER A 118 -0.42 -7.39 0.72
N VAL A 119 -1.11 -6.28 0.98
CA VAL A 119 -1.43 -5.83 2.35
C VAL A 119 -2.36 -6.83 3.06
N LEU A 120 -3.41 -7.30 2.36
CA LEU A 120 -4.36 -8.26 2.92
C LEU A 120 -3.68 -9.56 3.37
N TYR A 121 -2.82 -10.13 2.52
CA TYR A 121 -2.13 -11.39 2.81
C TYR A 121 -1.14 -11.26 3.96
N ILE A 122 -0.46 -10.11 4.11
CA ILE A 122 0.36 -9.83 5.30
C ILE A 122 -0.53 -9.82 6.55
N LEU A 123 -1.65 -9.09 6.53
CA LEU A 123 -2.53 -8.96 7.69
C LEU A 123 -3.17 -10.29 8.10
N ASN A 124 -3.49 -11.16 7.14
CA ASN A 124 -4.04 -12.49 7.39
C ASN A 124 -2.99 -13.55 7.73
N GLY A 125 -1.69 -13.24 7.62
CA GLY A 125 -0.62 -14.23 7.79
C GLY A 125 -0.52 -15.25 6.65
N GLU A 126 -1.08 -14.95 5.48
CA GLU A 126 -1.08 -15.81 4.29
C GLU A 126 0.25 -15.70 3.53
N ARG A 127 1.32 -16.22 4.13
CA ARG A 127 2.71 -16.08 3.65
C ARG A 127 2.90 -16.45 2.19
N ASP A 128 2.38 -17.60 1.76
CA ASP A 128 2.63 -18.11 0.40
C ASP A 128 1.92 -17.26 -0.65
N LYS A 129 0.65 -16.88 -0.39
CA LYS A 129 -0.10 -15.97 -1.26
C LYS A 129 0.55 -14.60 -1.35
N TRP A 130 1.07 -14.10 -0.22
CA TRP A 130 1.84 -12.86 -0.21
C TRP A 130 3.09 -12.96 -1.09
N ALA A 131 3.86 -14.04 -0.93
CA ALA A 131 5.04 -14.29 -1.74
C ALA A 131 4.70 -14.36 -3.23
N ASP A 132 3.64 -15.07 -3.63
CA ASP A 132 3.20 -15.19 -5.02
C ASP A 132 2.86 -13.82 -5.64
N VAL A 133 2.13 -12.97 -4.91
CA VAL A 133 1.82 -11.60 -5.37
C VAL A 133 3.09 -10.77 -5.52
N CYS A 134 4.01 -10.85 -4.55
CA CYS A 134 5.29 -10.15 -4.63
C CYS A 134 6.13 -10.64 -5.82
N TYR A 135 6.31 -11.95 -6.00
CA TYR A 135 7.06 -12.49 -7.14
C TYR A 135 6.46 -12.08 -8.48
N GLY A 136 5.12 -12.02 -8.58
CA GLY A 136 4.42 -11.58 -9.77
C GLY A 136 4.52 -10.08 -10.07
N GLN A 137 5.00 -9.25 -9.14
CA GLN A 137 5.08 -7.79 -9.32
C GLN A 137 6.11 -7.11 -8.38
N GLN A 138 7.33 -7.62 -8.33
CA GLN A 138 8.44 -7.02 -7.60
C GLN A 138 9.49 -6.40 -8.51
N ARG A 139 10.35 -5.58 -7.91
CA ARG A 139 11.56 -5.00 -8.48
C ARG A 139 12.76 -5.41 -7.63
N VAL A 140 13.96 -5.32 -8.20
CA VAL A 140 15.19 -5.63 -7.45
C VAL A 140 15.36 -4.70 -6.26
N GLU A 141 14.98 -3.44 -6.43
CA GLU A 141 15.03 -2.45 -5.35
C GLU A 141 14.10 -2.78 -4.15
N ASP A 142 13.05 -3.59 -4.33
CA ASP A 142 12.15 -3.99 -3.24
C ASP A 142 12.87 -4.86 -2.21
N TYR A 143 13.40 -6.01 -2.64
CA TYR A 143 14.09 -6.91 -1.72
C TYR A 143 15.45 -6.36 -1.28
N GLN A 144 16.12 -5.52 -2.09
CA GLN A 144 17.27 -4.73 -1.62
C GLN A 144 16.89 -3.81 -0.45
N GLN A 145 15.75 -3.12 -0.53
CA GLN A 145 15.25 -2.24 0.54
C GLN A 145 14.92 -3.04 1.80
N ILE A 146 14.22 -4.17 1.67
CA ILE A 146 13.85 -5.05 2.79
C ILE A 146 15.10 -5.56 3.51
N MET A 147 16.03 -6.16 2.76
CA MET A 147 17.28 -6.70 3.29
C MET A 147 18.12 -5.61 3.97
N LYS A 148 18.21 -4.42 3.37
CA LYS A 148 18.93 -3.29 3.96
C LYS A 148 18.27 -2.77 5.23
N TYR A 149 16.93 -2.75 5.29
CA TYR A 149 16.18 -2.39 6.49
C TYR A 149 16.55 -3.32 7.66
N PHE A 150 16.46 -4.64 7.47
CA PHE A 150 16.78 -5.60 8.54
C PHE A 150 18.27 -5.63 8.91
N ALA A 151 19.17 -5.44 7.94
CA ALA A 151 20.59 -5.31 8.24
C ALA A 151 20.87 -4.09 9.14
N LYS A 152 20.18 -2.97 8.91
CA LYS A 152 20.35 -1.73 9.70
C LYS A 152 19.64 -1.79 11.05
N ASP A 153 18.39 -2.21 11.07
CA ASP A 153 17.51 -2.17 12.25
C ASP A 153 17.78 -3.33 13.22
N ARG A 154 18.12 -4.51 12.68
CA ARG A 154 18.29 -5.76 13.44
C ARG A 154 19.70 -6.34 13.40
N GLY A 155 20.62 -5.72 12.66
CA GLY A 155 22.01 -6.19 12.54
C GLY A 155 22.16 -7.51 11.77
N TRP A 156 21.14 -7.91 10.99
CA TRP A 156 21.19 -9.15 10.21
C TRP A 156 22.26 -9.09 9.13
N LYS A 157 22.89 -10.23 8.83
CA LYS A 157 24.00 -10.34 7.87
C LYS A 157 23.55 -10.30 6.40
N CYS A 158 22.48 -9.58 6.10
CA CYS A 158 21.83 -9.51 4.79
C CYS A 158 21.97 -8.13 4.13
N ASN A 159 23.08 -7.39 4.29
CA ASN A 159 23.20 -6.07 3.67
C ASN A 159 23.49 -6.19 2.16
N PRO A 160 22.59 -5.74 1.25
CA PRO A 160 22.82 -5.83 -0.19
C PRO A 160 23.72 -4.70 -0.74
N GLY A 161 24.13 -3.75 0.10
CA GLY A 161 24.87 -2.56 -0.31
C GLY A 161 23.95 -1.44 -0.78
N LYS A 162 24.09 -1.01 -2.03
CA LYS A 162 23.28 0.08 -2.61
C LYS A 162 21.92 -0.48 -3.07
N ILE A 163 20.87 0.33 -2.94
CA ILE A 163 19.56 0.04 -3.54
C ILE A 163 19.55 0.72 -4.91
N ASP A 164 19.90 -0.05 -5.94
CA ASP A 164 20.18 0.45 -7.28
C ASP A 164 19.35 -0.25 -8.37
N ASN A 165 18.47 -1.16 -7.94
CA ASN A 165 17.61 -1.98 -8.79
C ASN A 165 18.41 -2.90 -9.73
N LYS A 166 19.65 -3.28 -9.35
CA LYS A 166 20.48 -4.23 -10.08
C LYS A 166 20.80 -5.45 -9.21
N CYS A 167 20.53 -6.65 -9.76
CA CYS A 167 20.83 -7.89 -9.07
C CYS A 167 22.32 -8.22 -9.24
N GLY A 168 23.15 -7.78 -8.30
CA GLY A 168 24.60 -7.95 -8.31
C GLY A 168 25.12 -8.88 -7.20
N LYS A 169 26.44 -9.06 -7.15
CA LYS A 169 27.11 -9.97 -6.19
C LYS A 169 26.70 -9.74 -4.73
N ASN A 170 26.62 -8.48 -4.29
CA ASN A 170 26.21 -8.15 -2.92
C ASN A 170 24.74 -8.48 -2.65
N THR A 171 23.87 -8.23 -3.63
CA THR A 171 22.46 -8.58 -3.55
C THR A 171 22.27 -10.10 -3.43
N ASN A 172 22.95 -10.88 -4.28
CA ASN A 172 22.88 -12.34 -4.24
C ASN A 172 23.40 -12.90 -2.91
N LYS A 173 24.58 -12.44 -2.47
CA LYS A 173 25.17 -12.85 -1.18
C LYS A 173 24.26 -12.51 0.00
N ALA A 174 23.55 -11.39 -0.05
CA ALA A 174 22.62 -11.01 1.01
C ALA A 174 21.40 -11.95 1.08
N ALA A 175 20.92 -12.43 -0.06
CA ALA A 175 19.75 -13.31 -0.18
C ALA A 175 20.02 -14.79 0.17
N GLU A 176 21.29 -15.19 0.31
CA GLU A 176 21.69 -16.54 0.70
C GLU A 176 21.65 -16.80 2.22
N ASN A 177 21.37 -15.77 3.05
CA ASN A 177 21.25 -15.89 4.51
C ASN A 177 19.81 -16.12 4.94
#